data_AF-A0AB37QC55-F1
#
_entry.id   AF-A0AB37QC55-F1
#
_cell.length_a   1.000
_cell.length_b   1.000
_cell.length_c   1.000
_cell.angle_alpha   90.00
_cell.angle_beta   90.00
_cell.angle_gamma   90.00
#
_symmetry.space_group_name_H-M   'P 1'
#
loop_
_entity.id
_entity.type
_entity.pdbx_description
1 polymer ?
#
loop_
_entity_poly.entity_id
_entity_poly.type
_entity_poly.pdbx_seq_one_letter_code
_entity_poly.pdbx_strand_id
1 'polypeptide(L)' 'MLIQKDKVRVEIKELIDLIRLDEKYASLAADRVLPIDQQALQFHCKRRSRIEEITRKYGLD' A
#
# COMPACT_ATOMS: atom_id res chain seq x y z
N MET A 1 8.79 8.64 -24.71
CA MET A 1 8.35 7.26 -24.36
C MET A 1 9.13 6.64 -23.19
N LEU A 2 10.39 7.04 -22.91
CA LEU A 2 11.18 6.56 -21.75
C LEU A 2 10.57 6.94 -20.38
N ILE A 3 10.13 8.19 -20.23
CA ILE A 3 9.57 8.74 -18.98
C ILE A 3 8.36 7.94 -18.47
N GLN A 4 7.52 7.42 -19.37
CA GLN A 4 6.33 6.64 -18.98
C GLN A 4 6.72 5.27 -18.43
N LYS A 5 7.72 4.59 -19.02
CA LYS A 5 8.22 3.30 -18.52
C LYS A 5 8.82 3.42 -17.12
N ASP A 6 9.55 4.50 -16.86
CA ASP A 6 10.13 4.74 -15.54
C ASP A 6 9.06 5.05 -14.51
N LYS A 7 8.04 5.83 -14.87
CA LYS A 7 6.90 6.10 -14.00
C LYS A 7 6.13 4.82 -13.63
N VAL A 8 5.86 3.94 -14.61
CA VAL A 8 5.22 2.66 -14.33
C VAL A 8 6.07 1.80 -13.39
N ARG A 9 7.38 1.71 -13.64
CA ARG A 9 8.28 0.93 -12.78
C ARG A 9 8.28 1.45 -11.33
N VAL A 10 8.30 2.77 -11.15
CA VAL A 10 8.26 3.39 -9.83
C VAL A 10 6.94 3.09 -9.13
N GLU A 11 5.80 3.24 -9.80
CA GLU A 11 4.48 2.98 -9.21
C GLU A 11 4.25 1.49 -8.90
N ILE A 12 4.76 0.57 -9.72
CA ILE A 12 4.70 -0.88 -9.43
C ILE A 12 5.60 -1.23 -8.23
N LYS A 13 6.78 -0.60 -8.11
CA LYS A 13 7.64 -0.78 -6.93
C LYS A 13 6.96 -0.24 -5.67
N GLU A 14 6.36 0.95 -5.76
CA GLU A 14 5.56 1.55 -4.69
C GLU A 14 4.44 0.59 -4.26
N LEU A 15 3.69 0.02 -5.21
CA LEU A 15 2.62 -0.95 -4.93
C LEU A 15 3.12 -2.16 -4.14
N ILE A 16 4.24 -2.76 -4.55
CA ILE A 16 4.85 -3.91 -3.84
C ILE A 16 5.22 -3.52 -2.40
N ASP A 17 5.83 -2.35 -2.22
CA ASP A 17 6.23 -1.89 -0.89
C ASP A 17 5.02 -1.58 0.00
N LEU A 18 3.95 -1.01 -0.56
CA LEU A 18 2.69 -0.77 0.14
C LEU A 18 2.00 -2.07 0.57
N ILE A 19 1.93 -3.08 -0.32
CA ILE A 19 1.34 -4.39 0.01
C ILE A 19 2.10 -5.05 1.17
N ARG A 20 3.43 -5.10 1.10
CA ARG A 20 4.28 -5.66 2.17
C ARG A 20 4.09 -4.97 3.50
N LEU A 21 3.90 -3.65 3.48
CA LEU A 21 3.63 -2.89 4.69
C LEU A 21 2.22 -3.17 5.24
N ASP A 22 1.26 -3.41 4.35
CA ASP A 22 -0.10 -3.76 4.73
C ASP A 22 -0.18 -5.14 5.39
N GLU A 23 0.54 -6.13 4.86
CA GLU A 23 0.68 -7.46 5.47
C GLU A 23 1.25 -7.37 6.88
N LYS A 24 2.32 -6.57 7.08
CA LYS A 24 2.91 -6.36 8.42
C LYS A 24 1.92 -5.72 9.39
N TYR A 25 1.18 -4.71 8.93
CA TYR A 25 0.15 -4.07 9.74
C TYR A 25 -0.96 -5.06 10.11
N ALA A 26 -1.40 -5.89 9.17
CA ALA A 26 -2.42 -6.91 9.41
C ALA A 26 -1.96 -7.95 10.45
N SER A 27 -0.71 -8.41 10.38
CA SER A 27 -0.13 -9.31 11.38
C SER A 27 -0.12 -8.68 12.78
N LEU A 28 0.36 -7.44 12.89
CA LEU A 28 0.40 -6.71 14.17
C LEU A 28 -1.01 -6.46 14.74
N ALA A 29 -1.98 -6.18 13.87
CA ALA A 29 -3.38 -6.01 14.26
C ALA A 29 -3.99 -7.32 14.78
N ALA A 30 -3.67 -8.46 14.14
CA ALA A 30 -4.17 -9.77 14.51
C ALA A 30 -3.65 -10.24 15.87
N ASP A 31 -2.37 -9.96 16.17
CA ASP A 31 -1.74 -10.39 17.42
C ASP A 31 -2.24 -9.61 18.65
N ARG A 32 -3.11 -8.59 18.47
CA ARG A 32 -3.58 -7.65 19.52
C ARG A 32 -2.45 -6.99 20.31
N VAL A 33 -1.23 -6.99 19.77
CA VAL A 33 0.00 -6.61 20.49
C VAL A 33 0.01 -5.12 20.86
N LEU A 34 -0.73 -4.28 20.13
CA LEU A 34 -0.83 -2.84 20.40
C LEU A 34 -2.25 -2.33 20.10
N PRO A 35 -2.83 -1.43 20.93
CA PRO A 35 -3.90 -0.57 20.45
C PRO A 35 -3.33 0.23 19.29
N ILE A 36 -3.84 -0.03 18.09
CA ILE A 36 -3.42 0.71 16.90
C ILE A 36 -3.82 2.16 17.15
N ASP A 37 -2.82 3.02 17.34
CA ASP A 37 -3.08 4.43 17.54
C ASP A 37 -3.82 5.00 16.30
N GLN A 38 -4.61 6.06 16.51
CA GLN A 38 -5.43 6.63 15.44
C GLN A 38 -4.60 7.08 14.22
N GLN A 39 -3.33 7.42 14.42
CA GLN A 39 -2.43 7.82 13.36
C GLN A 39 -2.05 6.61 12.48
N ALA A 40 -1.73 5.46 13.08
CA ALA A 40 -1.47 4.21 12.37
C ALA A 40 -2.68 3.73 11.56
N LEU A 41 -3.90 3.89 12.09
CA LEU A 41 -5.13 3.62 11.35
C LEU A 41 -5.29 4.56 10.14
N GLN A 42 -5.06 5.87 10.32
CA GLN A 42 -5.12 6.82 9.21
C GLN A 42 -4.09 6.50 8.12
N PHE A 43 -2.88 6.11 8.50
CA PHE A 43 -1.86 5.68 7.54
C PHE A 43 -2.26 4.40 6.81
N HIS A 44 -2.87 3.42 7.49
CA HIS A 44 -3.42 2.23 6.85
C HIS A 44 -4.52 2.58 5.84
N CYS A 45 -5.45 3.47 6.18
CA CYS A 45 -6.50 3.92 5.25
C CYS A 45 -5.92 4.58 4.00
N LYS A 46 -4.97 5.51 4.17
CA LYS A 46 -4.28 6.16 3.04
C LYS A 46 -3.54 5.16 2.16
N ARG A 47 -2.86 4.20 2.78
CA ARG A 47 -2.16 3.12 2.08
C ARG A 47 -3.12 2.26 1.24
N ARG A 48 -4.24 1.83 1.82
CA ARG A 48 -5.28 1.07 1.09
C ARG A 48 -5.83 1.85 -0.09
N SER A 49 -6.14 3.13 0.08
CA SER A 49 -6.58 3.98 -1.03
C SER A 49 -5.54 4.07 -2.15
N ARG A 50 -4.25 4.18 -1.80
CA ARG A 50 -3.15 4.24 -2.79
C ARG A 50 -2.95 2.91 -3.51
N ILE A 51 -3.04 1.78 -2.81
CA ILE A 51 -3.01 0.44 -3.41
C ILE A 51 -4.15 0.32 -4.44
N GLU A 52 -5.38 0.64 -4.04
CA GLU A 52 -6.55 0.58 -4.94
C GLU A 52 -6.40 1.48 -6.16
N GLU A 53 -5.85 2.70 -6.00
CA GLU A 53 -5.59 3.62 -7.10
C GLU A 53 -4.63 3.00 -8.13
N ILE A 54 -3.48 2.49 -7.68
CA ILE A 54 -2.46 1.90 -8.57
C ILE A 54 -3.01 0.61 -9.21
N THR A 55 -3.67 -0.24 -8.44
CA THR A 55 -4.28 -1.49 -8.94
C THR A 55 -5.28 -1.20 -10.05
N ARG A 56 -6.22 -0.26 -9.86
CA ARG A 56 -7.20 0.10 -10.89
C ARG A 56 -6.57 0.76 -12.10
N LYS A 57 -5.55 1.61 -11.90
CA LYS A 57 -4.85 2.29 -12.98
C LYS A 57 -4.18 1.31 -13.94
N TYR A 58 -3.73 0.16 -13.43
CA TYR A 58 -3.02 -0.85 -14.21
C TYR A 58 -3.83 -2.13 -14.50
N GLY A 59 -5.07 -2.24 -14.00
CA GLY A 59 -5.93 -3.41 -14.20
C GLY A 59 -5.38 -4.67 -13.53
N LEU A 60 -4.94 -4.55 -12.27
CA LEU A 60 -4.34 -5.62 -11.47
C LEU A 60 -5.34 -6.27 -10.49
N ASP A 61 -6.64 -6.03 -10.69
CA ASP A 61 -7.76 -6.54 -9.89
C ASP A 61 -8.07 -8.04 -10.10
#